data_AF-A0A086ZYN2-F1
#
_entry.id   AF-A0A086ZYN2-F1
#
_cell.length_a   1.000
_cell.length_b   1.000
_cell.length_c   1.000
_cell.angle_alpha   90.00
_cell.angle_beta   90.00
_cell.angle_gamma   90.00
#
_symmetry.space_group_name_H-M   'P 1'
#
loop_
_entity.id
_entity.type
_entity.pdbx_description
1 polymer ?
#
loop_
_entity_poly.entity_id
_entity_poly.type
_entity_poly.pdbx_seq_one_letter_code
_entity_poly.pdbx_strand_id
1 'polypeptide(L)'
;MATYNPIDDISSKFSITFPEKVKVLKDESETSFHGDGFRYYRIAIADNEEVTDTVLDDESYSTGNLTEDDKSIIAGTIAEFDLDVQPSALYGRPHKTVFNGYDTLVIIKGSQNNEFYLFESIL
;
A
#
# COMPACT_ATOMS: atom_id res chain seq x y z
N MET A 1 17.91 -1.01 20.64
CA MET A 1 17.28 -0.03 19.73
C MET A 1 16.26 -0.80 18.93
N ALA A 2 14.97 -0.46 19.02
CA ALA A 2 13.98 -1.04 18.13
C ALA A 2 14.34 -0.58 16.71
N THR A 3 14.47 -1.53 15.79
CA THR A 3 14.69 -1.22 14.37
C THR A 3 13.34 -0.73 13.84
N TYR A 4 13.33 0.42 13.16
CA TYR A 4 12.12 0.92 12.52
C TYR A 4 11.59 -0.13 11.53
N ASN A 5 10.29 -0.42 11.62
CA ASN A 5 9.58 -1.31 10.71
C ASN A 5 8.37 -0.54 10.15
N PRO A 6 8.38 -0.17 8.86
CA PRO A 6 7.31 0.65 8.29
C PRO A 6 5.95 -0.07 8.32
N ILE A 7 5.94 -1.41 8.33
CA ILE A 7 4.70 -2.19 8.46
C ILE A 7 4.00 -1.92 9.78
N ASP A 8 4.75 -1.83 10.88
CA ASP A 8 4.19 -1.56 12.21
C ASP A 8 3.61 -0.13 12.28
N ASP A 9 4.27 0.83 11.62
CA ASP A 9 3.79 2.23 11.51
C ASP A 9 2.45 2.29 10.77
N ILE A 10 2.38 1.66 9.58
CA ILE A 10 1.15 1.60 8.78
C ILE A 10 0.04 0.86 9.54
N SER A 11 0.37 -0.27 10.17
CA SER A 11 -0.56 -1.05 10.99
C SER A 11 -1.19 -0.20 12.09
N SER A 12 -0.35 0.53 12.83
CA SER A 12 -0.83 1.41 13.89
C SER A 12 -1.63 2.58 13.33
N LYS A 13 -1.18 3.21 12.24
CA LYS A 13 -1.81 4.40 11.64
C LYS A 13 -3.20 4.12 11.07
N PHE A 14 -3.39 2.97 10.44
CA PHE A 14 -4.66 2.57 9.82
C PHE A 14 -5.48 1.60 10.67
N SER A 15 -4.98 1.20 11.84
CA SER A 15 -5.61 0.18 12.69
C SER A 15 -5.88 -1.13 11.95
N ILE A 16 -4.86 -1.58 11.20
CA ILE A 16 -4.90 -2.80 10.37
C ILE A 16 -3.81 -3.78 10.80
N THR A 17 -4.02 -5.06 10.49
CA THR A 17 -3.05 -6.13 10.76
C THR A 17 -2.46 -6.64 9.45
N PHE A 18 -1.14 -6.78 9.41
CA PHE A 18 -0.45 -7.49 8.33
C PHE A 18 -0.13 -8.94 8.76
N PRO A 19 0.12 -9.85 7.80
CA PRO A 19 0.66 -11.17 8.09
C PRO A 19 1.97 -11.11 8.88
N GLU A 20 2.32 -12.17 9.62
CA GLU A 20 3.52 -12.17 10.46
C GLU A 20 4.81 -12.02 9.64
N LYS A 21 4.89 -12.68 8.48
CA LYS A 21 6.07 -12.67 7.62
C LYS A 21 5.89 -11.76 6.40
N VAL A 22 5.84 -10.45 6.65
CA VAL A 22 5.97 -9.43 5.60
C VAL A 22 7.43 -8.99 5.48
N LYS A 23 7.91 -8.92 4.23
CA LYS A 23 9.18 -8.32 3.86
C LYS A 23 8.94 -7.05 3.07
N VAL A 24 9.54 -5.95 3.53
CA VAL A 24 9.57 -4.68 2.79
C VAL A 24 10.66 -4.78 1.71
N LEU A 25 10.27 -4.60 0.45
CA LEU A 25 11.16 -4.61 -0.71
C LEU A 25 11.57 -3.20 -1.13
N LYS A 26 10.69 -2.21 -0.94
CA LYS A 26 10.94 -0.80 -1.20
C LYS A 26 10.10 0.04 -0.23
N ASP A 27 10.67 1.15 0.24
CA ASP A 27 10.09 2.13 1.15
C ASP A 27 10.55 3.50 0.67
N GLU A 28 9.60 4.33 0.25
CA GLU A 28 9.81 5.73 -0.12
C GLU A 28 8.78 6.57 0.63
N SER A 29 9.23 7.69 1.20
CA SER A 29 8.33 8.62 1.89
C SER A 29 8.78 10.05 1.67
N GLU A 30 7.81 10.91 1.38
CA GLU A 30 7.96 12.35 1.27
C GLU A 30 6.82 12.99 2.03
N THR A 31 7.15 14.01 2.81
CA THR A 31 6.17 14.75 3.59
C THR A 31 6.56 16.21 3.49
N SER A 32 5.65 16.98 2.94
CA SER A 32 5.80 18.40 2.72
C SER A 32 5.87 19.15 4.06
N PHE A 33 6.28 20.41 4.01
CA PHE A 33 6.27 21.28 5.18
C PHE A 33 4.87 21.45 5.81
N HIS A 34 3.80 21.26 5.02
CA HIS A 34 2.43 21.34 5.52
C HIS A 34 1.91 20.03 6.14
N GLY A 35 2.71 18.96 6.11
CA GLY A 35 2.36 17.67 6.70
C GLY A 35 1.60 16.72 5.78
N ASP A 36 1.24 17.18 4.58
CA ASP A 36 0.71 16.38 3.47
C ASP A 36 1.85 15.75 2.65
N GLY A 37 1.55 14.72 1.87
CA GLY A 37 2.53 14.08 1.00
C GLY A 37 2.16 12.65 0.62
N PHE A 38 3.16 11.88 0.21
CA PHE A 38 2.98 10.51 -0.23
C PHE A 38 3.92 9.56 0.51
N ARG A 39 3.45 8.32 0.72
CA ARG A 39 4.34 7.20 1.04
C ARG A 39 4.06 6.04 0.12
N TYR A 40 5.10 5.29 -0.15
CA TYR A 40 5.04 4.12 -1.00
C TYR A 40 5.80 2.97 -0.38
N TYR A 41 5.14 1.82 -0.33
CA TYR A 41 5.79 0.57 0.06
C TYR A 41 5.53 -0.50 -0.99
N ARG A 42 6.58 -1.23 -1.35
CA ARG A 42 6.46 -2.50 -2.03
C ARG A 42 6.80 -3.59 -1.05
N ILE A 43 5.89 -4.53 -0.85
CA ILE A 43 6.04 -5.59 0.13
C ILE A 43 5.88 -6.95 -0.54
N ALA A 44 6.47 -7.97 0.09
CA ALA A 44 6.24 -9.36 -0.27
C ALA A 44 5.96 -10.19 0.98
N ILE A 45 5.09 -11.19 0.86
CA ILE A 45 4.86 -12.21 1.89
C ILE A 45 5.60 -13.51 1.54
N ALA A 46 5.91 -14.32 2.54
CA ALA A 46 6.48 -15.63 2.32
C ALA A 46 5.49 -16.57 1.60
N ASP A 47 6.00 -17.52 0.82
CA ASP A 47 5.17 -18.56 0.22
C ASP A 47 4.43 -19.37 1.30
N ASN A 48 3.11 -19.54 1.14
CA ASN A 48 2.20 -20.17 2.10
C ASN A 48 2.04 -19.43 3.43
N GLU A 49 2.39 -18.15 3.51
CA GLU A 49 2.03 -17.31 4.65
C GLU A 49 0.50 -17.19 4.75
N GLU A 50 -0.03 -17.31 5.96
CA GLU A 50 -1.46 -17.16 6.21
C GLU A 50 -1.83 -15.67 6.17
N VAL A 51 -2.77 -15.32 5.28
CA VAL A 51 -3.25 -13.93 5.10
C VAL A 51 -4.68 -13.72 5.62
N THR A 52 -5.36 -14.77 6.06
CA THR A 52 -6.72 -14.72 6.61
C THR A 52 -6.80 -13.72 7.76
N ASP A 53 -7.89 -12.95 7.83
CA ASP A 53 -8.12 -11.92 8.87
C ASP A 53 -7.08 -10.77 8.88
N THR A 54 -6.24 -10.67 7.84
CA THR A 54 -5.30 -9.56 7.66
C THR A 54 -5.76 -8.57 6.59
N VAL A 55 -5.09 -7.42 6.50
CA VAL A 55 -5.35 -6.45 5.42
C VAL A 55 -5.00 -7.00 4.03
N LEU A 56 -4.19 -8.05 3.95
CA LEU A 56 -3.79 -8.73 2.72
C LEU A 56 -4.70 -9.92 2.36
N ASP A 57 -5.77 -10.15 3.13
CA ASP A 57 -6.77 -11.16 2.82
C ASP A 57 -7.49 -10.84 1.50
N ASP A 58 -7.20 -11.63 0.46
CA ASP A 58 -7.67 -11.46 -0.90
C ASP A 58 -9.20 -11.47 -1.04
N GLU A 59 -9.93 -12.15 -0.14
CA GLU A 59 -11.40 -12.20 -0.22
C GLU A 59 -12.04 -10.82 -0.04
N SER A 60 -11.32 -9.91 0.61
CA SER A 60 -11.77 -8.54 0.86
C SER A 60 -11.39 -7.54 -0.25
N TYR A 61 -10.73 -8.00 -1.32
CA TYR A 61 -10.23 -7.12 -2.38
C TYR A 61 -11.28 -6.90 -3.47
N SER A 62 -11.42 -5.65 -3.88
CA SER A 62 -12.19 -5.26 -5.06
C SER A 62 -11.48 -5.71 -6.32
N THR A 63 -12.20 -6.39 -7.22
CA THR A 63 -11.71 -6.79 -8.55
C THR A 63 -12.20 -5.86 -9.68
N GLY A 64 -12.85 -4.74 -9.31
CA GLY A 64 -13.37 -3.73 -10.24
C GLY A 64 -12.35 -2.65 -10.58
N ASN A 65 -12.81 -1.57 -11.21
CA ASN A 65 -11.97 -0.39 -11.46
C ASN A 65 -11.75 0.38 -10.15
N LEU A 66 -10.51 0.82 -9.94
CA LEU A 66 -10.16 1.81 -8.92
C LEU A 66 -11.00 3.09 -9.07
N THR A 67 -11.27 3.77 -7.95
CA THR A 67 -11.93 5.08 -7.97
C THR A 67 -10.99 6.13 -8.57
N GLU A 68 -11.53 7.28 -8.99
CA GLU A 68 -10.69 8.37 -9.51
C GLU A 68 -9.75 8.95 -8.44
N ASP A 69 -10.17 8.94 -7.18
CA ASP A 69 -9.33 9.34 -6.05
C ASP A 69 -8.17 8.36 -5.86
N ASP A 70 -8.44 7.04 -5.82
CA ASP A 70 -7.37 6.05 -5.70
C ASP A 70 -6.36 6.16 -6.86
N LYS A 71 -6.86 6.33 -8.11
CA LYS A 71 -6.00 6.55 -9.29
C LYS A 71 -5.13 7.78 -9.14
N SER A 72 -5.68 8.86 -8.59
CA SER A 72 -4.94 10.10 -8.35
C SER A 72 -3.83 9.92 -7.33
N ILE A 73 -4.10 9.18 -6.23
CA ILE A 73 -3.09 8.83 -5.22
C ILE A 73 -1.97 8.00 -5.85
N ILE A 74 -2.32 6.95 -6.60
CA ILE A 74 -1.35 6.08 -7.27
C ILE A 74 -0.48 6.89 -8.25
N ALA A 75 -1.10 7.69 -9.11
CA ALA A 75 -0.40 8.49 -10.11
C ALA A 75 0.50 9.55 -9.47
N GLY A 76 0.01 10.25 -8.43
CA GLY A 76 0.79 11.23 -7.67
C GLY A 76 2.00 10.59 -7.00
N THR A 77 1.80 9.47 -6.32
CA THR A 77 2.88 8.74 -5.64
C THR A 77 3.94 8.23 -6.62
N ILE A 78 3.53 7.70 -7.77
CA ILE A 78 4.46 7.22 -8.82
C ILE A 78 5.28 8.38 -9.39
N ALA A 79 4.65 9.53 -9.62
CA ALA A 79 5.33 10.72 -10.14
C ALA A 79 6.30 11.32 -9.13
N GLU A 80 5.93 11.38 -7.85
CA GLU A 80 6.77 11.92 -6.77
C GLU A 80 8.07 11.12 -6.59
N PHE A 81 7.98 9.80 -6.64
CA PHE A 81 9.12 8.91 -6.38
C PHE A 81 9.79 8.34 -7.63
N ASP A 82 9.41 8.82 -8.83
CA ASP A 82 9.89 8.31 -10.13
C ASP A 82 9.88 6.76 -10.18
N LEU A 83 8.76 6.15 -9.78
CA LEU A 83 8.65 4.70 -9.72
C LEU A 83 8.58 4.12 -11.14
N ASP A 84 9.40 3.11 -11.43
CA ASP A 84 9.41 2.38 -12.70
C ASP A 84 8.19 1.44 -12.84
N VAL A 85 6.98 2.00 -12.71
CA VAL A 85 5.71 1.31 -12.87
C VAL A 85 4.71 2.26 -13.53
N GLN A 86 4.08 1.80 -14.60
CA GLN A 86 3.02 2.57 -15.25
C GLN A 86 1.73 2.47 -14.42
N PRO A 87 1.10 3.59 -14.00
CA PRO A 87 -0.11 3.55 -13.17
C PRO A 87 -1.23 2.69 -13.78
N SER A 88 -1.42 2.78 -15.09
CA SER A 88 -2.43 2.01 -15.82
C SER A 88 -2.24 0.50 -15.73
N ALA A 89 -1.03 0.00 -15.45
CA ALA A 89 -0.78 -1.42 -15.26
C ALA A 89 -1.33 -1.94 -13.91
N LEU A 90 -1.69 -1.04 -13.00
CA LEU A 90 -2.23 -1.33 -11.67
C LEU A 90 -3.75 -1.20 -11.59
N TYR A 91 -4.36 -0.37 -12.45
CA TYR A 91 -5.78 0.03 -12.33
C TYR A 91 -6.82 -1.10 -12.43
N GLY A 92 -6.47 -2.20 -13.10
CA GLY A 92 -7.35 -3.38 -13.24
C GLY A 92 -7.02 -4.52 -12.29
N ARG A 93 -6.12 -4.31 -11.32
CA ARG A 93 -5.69 -5.36 -10.39
C ARG A 93 -6.59 -5.41 -9.15
N PRO A 94 -6.66 -6.57 -8.47
CA PRO A 94 -7.30 -6.65 -7.16
C PRO A 94 -6.70 -5.61 -6.23
N HIS A 95 -7.56 -4.84 -5.57
CA HIS A 95 -7.14 -3.76 -4.69
C HIS A 95 -8.05 -3.60 -3.49
N LYS A 96 -7.57 -2.88 -2.49
CA LYS A 96 -8.29 -2.52 -1.28
C LYS A 96 -7.89 -1.12 -0.85
N THR A 97 -8.87 -0.31 -0.49
CA THR A 97 -8.62 1.04 0.04
C THR A 97 -9.00 1.06 1.52
N VAL A 98 -8.12 1.61 2.34
CA VAL A 98 -8.32 1.78 3.79
C VAL A 98 -8.22 3.27 4.10
N PHE A 99 -9.22 3.80 4.79
CA PHE A 99 -9.28 5.19 5.21
C PHE A 99 -9.33 5.26 6.74
N ASN A 100 -8.46 6.06 7.36
CA ASN A 100 -8.40 6.19 8.82
C ASN A 100 -9.11 7.45 9.35
N GLY A 101 -9.76 8.23 8.49
CA GLY A 101 -10.37 9.52 8.83
C GLY A 101 -9.62 10.74 8.31
N TYR A 102 -8.34 10.58 7.96
CA TYR A 102 -7.47 11.64 7.46
C TYR A 102 -6.70 11.17 6.22
N ASP A 103 -5.98 10.07 6.35
CA ASP A 103 -5.13 9.50 5.33
C ASP A 103 -5.82 8.38 4.57
N THR A 104 -5.37 8.15 3.35
CA THR A 104 -5.86 7.07 2.50
C THR A 104 -4.72 6.15 2.10
N LEU A 105 -4.91 4.85 2.34
CA LEU A 105 -4.01 3.79 1.93
C LEU A 105 -4.68 2.95 0.83
N VAL A 106 -4.09 2.93 -0.35
CA VAL A 106 -4.49 2.08 -1.48
C VAL A 106 -3.52 0.92 -1.59
N ILE A 107 -4.04 -0.29 -1.42
CA ILE A 107 -3.28 -1.54 -1.49
C ILE A 107 -3.64 -2.25 -2.78
N ILE A 108 -2.65 -2.58 -3.60
CA ILE A 108 -2.85 -3.24 -4.89
C ILE A 108 -2.05 -4.52 -4.94
N LYS A 109 -2.72 -5.61 -5.32
CA LYS A 109 -2.05 -6.90 -5.50
C LYS A 109 -1.10 -6.86 -6.69
N GLY A 110 0.11 -7.35 -6.48
CA GLY A 110 1.14 -7.47 -7.48
C GLY A 110 0.87 -8.57 -8.51
N SER A 111 1.73 -8.65 -9.52
CA SER A 111 1.60 -9.62 -10.61
C SER A 111 2.33 -10.91 -10.30
N GLN A 112 3.31 -10.83 -9.40
CA GLN A 112 3.86 -11.99 -8.73
C GLN A 112 2.93 -12.35 -7.58
N ASN A 113 2.57 -13.63 -7.49
CA ASN A 113 1.90 -14.14 -6.31
C ASN A 113 2.78 -13.78 -5.10
N ASN A 114 2.20 -13.10 -4.12
CA ASN A 114 2.83 -12.65 -2.86
C ASN A 114 3.41 -11.23 -2.83
N GLU A 115 3.39 -10.46 -3.93
CA GLU A 115 3.79 -9.05 -3.89
C GLU A 115 2.59 -8.10 -3.78
N PHE A 116 2.77 -6.99 -3.06
CA PHE A 116 1.75 -5.94 -2.93
C PHE A 116 2.39 -4.55 -3.02
N TYR A 117 1.62 -3.61 -3.56
CA TYR A 117 1.95 -2.21 -3.69
C TYR A 117 1.04 -1.40 -2.77
N LEU A 118 1.62 -0.60 -1.89
CA LEU A 118 0.91 0.23 -0.93
C LEU A 118 1.20 1.69 -1.26
N PHE A 119 0.16 2.44 -1.58
CA PHE A 119 0.22 3.87 -1.89
C PHE A 119 -0.55 4.63 -0.83
N GLU A 120 0.12 5.52 -0.13
CA GLU A 120 -0.47 6.31 0.94
C GLU A 120 -0.48 7.78 0.56
N SER A 121 -1.64 8.42 0.67
CA SER A 121 -1.77 9.88 0.66
C SER A 121 -1.89 10.36 2.09
N ILE A 122 -0.96 11.22 2.50
CA ILE A 122 -0.97 11.92 3.79
C ILE A 122 -1.64 13.27 3.58
N LEU A 123 -2.58 13.64 4.46
CA LEU A 123 -3.30 14.92 4.42
C LEU A 123 -3.13 15.72 5.71
#